data_AF-A0AAV2ZLL3-F1
#
_entry.id   AF-A0AAV2ZLL3-F1
#
_cell.length_a   1.000
_cell.length_b   1.000
_cell.length_c   1.000
_cell.angle_alpha   90.00
_cell.angle_beta   90.00
_cell.angle_gamma   90.00
#
_symmetry.space_group_name_H-M   'P 1'
#
loop_
_entity.id
_entity.type
_entity.pdbx_description
1 polymer ?
#
loop_
_entity_poly.entity_id
_entity_poly.type
_entity_poly.pdbx_seq_one_letter_code
_entity_poly.pdbx_strand_id
1 'polypeptide(L)'
;MNADGMPTQSSEASASVQITLTSAQASQHGPATIRMLFRSGHDNICPVIGATMLLEARGAAHSVPPAGMFKLDDNLYGAVISNMVTKALRRAASSLGASPRAFSTHSLRSGGATHLYKCGGDSLTIQFHGRWMSDAFNKYIQLCTDSVTSIRAGHG
;
A
#
# COMPACT_ATOMS: atom_id res chain seq x y z
N MET A 1 -0.93 17.54 -1.90
CA MET A 1 -1.57 18.83 -1.60
C MET A 1 -0.88 19.43 -0.40
N ASN A 2 -0.75 20.75 -0.35
CA ASN A 2 -0.27 21.46 0.84
C ASN A 2 -1.33 21.46 1.95
N ALA A 3 -1.05 22.13 3.07
CA ALA A 3 -1.98 22.25 4.19
C ALA A 3 -3.31 22.93 3.82
N ASP A 4 -3.29 23.81 2.82
CA ASP A 4 -4.47 24.54 2.32
C ASP A 4 -5.28 23.74 1.28
N GLY A 5 -4.91 22.48 1.02
CA GLY A 5 -5.58 21.64 0.01
C GLY A 5 -5.17 21.92 -1.43
N MET A 6 -4.19 22.79 -1.67
CA MET A 6 -3.74 23.16 -3.01
C MET A 6 -2.75 22.12 -3.58
N PRO A 7 -2.78 21.84 -4.89
CA PRO A 7 -1.77 21.01 -5.55
C PRO A 7 -0.36 21.58 -5.34
N THR A 8 0.60 20.71 -5.06
CA THR A 8 2.01 21.09 -4.91
C THR A 8 2.90 19.94 -5.35
N GLN A 9 4.10 20.28 -5.84
CA GLN A 9 5.17 19.33 -6.17
C GLN A 9 6.26 19.29 -5.09
N SER A 10 6.22 20.20 -4.11
CA SER A 10 7.17 20.18 -2.99
C SER A 10 6.80 19.06 -2.01
N SER A 11 7.76 18.16 -1.76
CA SER A 11 7.56 17.10 -0.77
C SER A 11 7.38 17.67 0.63
N GLU A 12 8.25 18.59 1.05
CA GLU A 12 8.24 19.20 2.39
C GLU A 12 6.92 19.92 2.68
N ALA A 13 6.41 20.68 1.71
CA ALA A 13 5.16 21.41 1.86
C ALA A 13 3.91 20.52 1.70
N SER A 14 4.05 19.26 1.29
CA SER A 14 2.92 18.34 1.09
C SER A 14 2.41 17.76 2.41
N ALA A 15 1.14 18.03 2.71
CA ALA A 15 0.40 17.44 3.83
C ALA A 15 -0.28 16.11 3.45
N SER A 16 -0.64 15.94 2.18
CA SER A 16 -1.30 14.73 1.69
C SER A 16 -0.94 14.39 0.24
N VAL A 17 -1.19 13.15 -0.16
CA VAL A 17 -1.14 12.69 -1.55
C VAL A 17 -2.48 12.07 -1.92
N GLN A 18 -2.89 12.31 -3.17
CA GLN A 18 -4.04 11.66 -3.78
C GLN A 18 -3.56 10.66 -4.84
N ILE A 19 -3.95 9.40 -4.68
CA ILE A 19 -3.67 8.32 -5.62
C ILE A 19 -4.98 7.94 -6.29
N THR A 20 -5.02 8.05 -7.62
CA THR A 20 -6.16 7.60 -8.43
C THR A 20 -5.84 6.21 -8.96
N LEU A 21 -6.57 5.20 -8.48
CA LEU A 21 -6.45 3.83 -8.92
C LEU A 21 -7.54 3.55 -9.95
N THR A 22 -7.16 3.56 -11.24
CA THR A 22 -8.02 3.11 -12.32
C THR A 22 -8.00 1.58 -12.37
N SER A 23 -9.16 0.95 -12.52
CA SER A 23 -9.28 -0.50 -12.42
C SER A 23 -8.61 -1.22 -13.61
N ALA A 24 -7.62 -2.05 -13.32
CA ALA A 24 -7.42 -3.30 -14.04
C ALA A 24 -7.72 -4.43 -13.03
N GLN A 25 -8.79 -5.19 -13.29
CA GLN A 25 -9.21 -6.39 -12.56
C GLN A 25 -10.05 -6.21 -11.26
N ALA A 26 -11.36 -6.05 -11.48
CA ALA A 26 -12.51 -6.62 -10.73
C ALA A 26 -13.85 -6.15 -11.34
N SER A 27 -13.82 -5.08 -12.13
CA SER A 27 -14.81 -4.74 -13.15
C SER A 27 -14.08 -3.87 -14.15
N GLN A 28 -14.06 -4.26 -15.43
CA GLN A 28 -13.36 -3.48 -16.48
C GLN A 28 -13.95 -2.07 -16.69
N HIS A 29 -15.01 -1.73 -15.96
CA HIS A 29 -15.76 -0.48 -16.02
C HIS A 29 -16.09 0.10 -14.64
N GLY A 30 -15.35 -0.29 -13.58
CA GLY A 30 -15.59 0.25 -12.24
C GLY A 30 -15.10 1.72 -12.12
N PRO A 31 -15.76 2.57 -11.32
CA PRO A 31 -15.30 3.93 -11.10
C PRO A 31 -13.89 3.94 -10.52
N ALA A 32 -13.09 4.93 -10.92
CA ALA A 32 -11.75 5.13 -10.39
C ALA A 32 -11.83 5.26 -8.87
N THR A 33 -10.94 4.54 -8.18
CA THR A 33 -10.88 4.60 -6.72
C THR A 33 -9.85 5.66 -6.33
N ILE A 34 -10.30 6.73 -5.69
CA ILE A 34 -9.41 7.77 -5.16
C ILE A 34 -9.02 7.40 -3.72
N ARG A 35 -7.73 7.51 -3.42
CA ARG A 35 -7.16 7.31 -2.08
C ARG A 35 -6.39 8.55 -1.68
N MET A 36 -6.81 9.19 -0.61
CA MET A 36 -6.06 10.27 0.03
C MET A 36 -5.27 9.69 1.19
N LEU A 37 -3.96 9.95 1.21
CA LEU A 37 -3.06 9.53 2.28
C LEU A 37 -2.37 10.76 2.84
N PHE A 38 -2.31 10.87 4.16
CA PHE A 38 -1.74 12.02 4.85
C PHE A 38 -0.30 11.74 5.29
N ARG A 39 0.48 12.82 5.46
CA ARG A 39 1.81 12.73 6.05
C ARG A 39 1.70 12.10 7.44
N SER A 40 2.45 11.02 7.68
CA SER A 40 2.36 10.24 8.92
C SER A 40 3.32 10.69 10.01
N GLY A 41 4.29 11.55 9.69
CA GLY A 41 5.39 11.92 10.59
C GLY A 41 6.49 10.86 10.72
N HIS A 42 6.39 9.72 10.03
CA HIS A 42 7.43 8.69 10.02
C HIS A 42 8.41 8.86 8.85
N ASP A 43 9.70 8.82 9.11
CA ASP A 43 10.73 9.10 8.10
C ASP A 43 10.74 8.08 6.95
N ASN A 44 10.53 6.79 7.25
CA ASN A 44 10.73 5.69 6.29
C ASN A 44 9.45 5.06 5.74
N ILE A 45 8.29 5.34 6.33
CA ILE A 45 7.00 4.74 5.95
C ILE A 45 5.92 5.80 5.67
N CYS A 46 6.31 7.07 5.53
CA CYS A 46 5.36 8.11 5.20
C CYS A 46 4.83 7.96 3.77
N PRO A 47 3.50 7.90 3.56
CA PRO A 47 2.94 7.74 2.22
C PRO A 47 3.17 8.97 1.33
N VAL A 48 3.30 10.17 1.91
CA VAL A 48 3.63 11.39 1.15
C VAL A 48 5.07 11.31 0.64
N ILE A 49 6.02 10.94 1.50
CA ILE A 49 7.43 10.75 1.11
C ILE A 49 7.54 9.64 0.06
N GLY A 50 6.91 8.50 0.30
CA GLY A 50 6.91 7.38 -0.66
C GLY A 50 6.30 7.74 -2.00
N ALA A 51 5.26 8.57 -2.05
CA ALA A 51 4.70 9.05 -3.31
C ALA A 51 5.63 10.02 -4.05
N THR A 52 6.34 10.90 -3.35
CA THR A 52 7.39 11.73 -3.95
C THR A 52 8.46 10.85 -4.61
N MET A 53 8.95 9.83 -3.90
CA MET A 53 9.93 8.89 -4.44
C MET A 53 9.42 8.16 -5.69
N LEU A 54 8.14 7.78 -5.73
CA LEU A 54 7.55 7.17 -6.93
C LEU A 54 7.48 8.13 -8.13
N LEU A 55 7.18 9.41 -7.89
CA LEU A 55 7.17 10.44 -8.93
C LEU A 55 8.58 10.71 -9.46
N GLU A 56 9.57 10.80 -8.58
CA GLU A 56 11.00 10.94 -8.93
C GLU A 56 11.51 9.73 -9.71
N ALA A 57 11.19 8.51 -9.25
CA ALA A 57 11.55 7.26 -9.92
C ALA A 57 10.88 7.11 -11.30
N ARG A 58 9.76 7.81 -11.54
CA ARG A 58 9.14 7.87 -12.86
C ARG A 58 9.89 8.79 -13.83
N GLY A 59 10.76 9.65 -13.31
CA GLY A 59 11.56 10.60 -14.07
C GLY A 59 10.78 11.82 -14.52
N ALA A 60 11.49 12.95 -14.66
CA ALA A 60 10.98 14.19 -15.25
C ALA A 60 11.06 14.19 -16.79
N ALA A 61 11.13 13.01 -17.42
CA ALA A 61 11.47 12.90 -18.83
C ALA A 61 10.52 13.72 -19.72
N HIS A 62 11.10 14.41 -20.71
CA HIS A 62 10.45 15.30 -21.69
C HIS A 62 9.25 14.68 -22.42
N SER A 63 9.04 13.37 -22.29
CA SER A 63 7.84 12.65 -22.65
C SER A 63 7.37 11.85 -21.44
N VAL A 64 6.17 12.17 -20.92
CA VAL A 64 5.51 11.43 -19.85
C VAL A 64 5.47 9.94 -20.25
N PRO A 65 6.20 9.03 -19.58
CA PRO A 65 6.20 7.62 -19.98
C PRO A 65 4.79 7.04 -19.83
N PRO A 66 4.40 5.99 -20.57
CA PRO A 66 3.11 5.33 -20.40
C PRO A 66 2.80 5.05 -18.92
N ALA A 67 1.51 5.11 -18.56
CA ALA A 67 1.07 4.92 -17.18
C ALA A 67 1.64 3.60 -16.61
N GLY A 68 2.24 3.68 -15.40
CA GLY A 68 2.83 2.52 -14.72
C GLY A 68 4.26 2.14 -15.13
N MET A 69 4.93 2.92 -15.98
CA MET A 69 6.36 2.76 -16.28
C MET A 69 7.24 3.62 -15.36
N PHE A 70 8.36 3.05 -14.92
CA PHE A 70 9.34 3.67 -14.02
C PHE A 70 10.74 3.51 -14.61
N LYS A 71 11.66 4.42 -14.23
CA LYS A 71 13.08 4.31 -14.56
C LYS A 71 13.67 3.14 -13.78
N LEU A 72 14.03 2.07 -14.47
CA LEU A 72 14.67 0.87 -13.89
C LEU A 72 16.20 0.97 -13.93
N ASP A 73 16.73 1.69 -14.92
CA ASP A 73 18.16 1.98 -15.13
C ASP A 73 18.29 3.31 -15.90
N ASP A 74 19.50 3.82 -16.09
CA ASP A 74 19.77 5.14 -16.70
C ASP A 74 19.08 5.37 -18.04
N ASN A 75 18.95 4.32 -18.85
CA ASN A 75 18.29 4.35 -20.16
C ASN A 75 17.14 3.35 -20.31
N LEU A 76 16.66 2.74 -19.22
CA LEU A 76 15.63 1.70 -19.27
C LEU A 76 14.41 2.09 -18.46
N TYR A 77 13.26 2.19 -19.13
CA TYR A 77 11.95 2.30 -18.49
C TYR A 77 11.21 0.97 -18.58
N GLY A 78 10.56 0.59 -17.50
CA GLY A 78 9.79 -0.64 -17.45
C GLY A 78 8.70 -0.61 -16.39
N ALA A 79 7.75 -1.55 -16.51
CA ALA A 79 6.70 -1.71 -15.52
C ALA A 79 7.23 -2.46 -14.29
N VAL A 80 6.81 -2.02 -13.10
CA VAL A 80 7.07 -2.76 -11.85
C VAL A 80 6.09 -3.93 -11.77
N ILE A 81 6.59 -5.15 -11.99
CA ILE A 81 5.77 -6.37 -11.93
C ILE A 81 5.80 -7.04 -10.55
N SER A 82 4.76 -7.82 -10.24
CA SER A 82 4.58 -8.51 -8.95
C SER A 82 5.79 -9.35 -8.51
N ASN A 83 6.50 -9.98 -9.45
CA ASN A 83 7.71 -10.75 -9.15
C ASN A 83 8.86 -9.87 -8.64
N MET A 84 9.03 -8.66 -9.18
CA MET A 84 10.07 -7.73 -8.72
C MET A 84 9.81 -7.31 -7.28
N VAL A 85 8.57 -6.95 -6.95
CA VAL A 85 8.15 -6.59 -5.59
C VAL A 85 8.31 -7.78 -4.64
N THR A 86 7.89 -8.98 -5.06
CA THR A 86 8.05 -10.19 -4.25
C THR A 86 9.52 -10.51 -3.97
N LYS A 87 10.41 -10.35 -4.95
CA LYS A 87 11.86 -10.51 -4.74
C LYS A 87 12.41 -9.50 -3.74
N ALA A 88 12.00 -8.23 -3.84
CA ALA A 88 12.40 -7.19 -2.89
C ALA A 88 11.94 -7.52 -1.45
N LEU A 89 10.66 -7.89 -1.28
CA LEU A 89 10.12 -8.31 0.02
C LEU A 89 10.88 -9.50 0.62
N ARG A 90 11.19 -10.51 -0.21
CA ARG A 90 11.92 -11.71 0.23
C ARG A 90 13.35 -11.42 0.65
N ARG A 91 14.04 -10.50 -0.04
CA ARG A 91 15.37 -10.03 0.36
C ARG A 91 15.31 -9.33 1.71
N ALA A 92 14.38 -8.40 1.89
CA ALA A 92 14.17 -7.70 3.16
C ALA A 92 13.83 -8.66 4.32
N ALA A 93 12.96 -9.65 4.06
CA ALA A 93 12.66 -10.69 5.04
C ALA A 93 13.91 -11.49 5.44
N SER A 94 14.72 -11.88 4.46
CA SER A 94 15.97 -12.61 4.71
C SER A 94 16.94 -11.81 5.58
N SER A 95 17.11 -10.52 5.28
CA SER A 95 18.00 -9.64 6.06
C SER A 95 17.52 -9.42 7.50
N LEU A 96 16.24 -9.62 7.76
CA LEU A 96 15.64 -9.53 9.10
C LEU A 96 15.52 -10.90 9.80
N GLY A 97 16.07 -11.97 9.22
CA GLY A 97 15.99 -13.34 9.78
C GLY A 97 14.62 -14.01 9.64
N ALA A 98 13.68 -13.42 8.90
CA ALA A 98 12.36 -13.97 8.66
C ALA A 98 12.35 -14.92 7.45
N SER A 99 11.45 -15.92 7.46
CA SER A 99 11.32 -16.87 6.35
C SER A 99 10.83 -16.17 5.08
N PRO A 100 11.62 -16.09 3.99
CA PRO A 100 11.22 -15.37 2.77
C PRO A 100 10.01 -16.01 2.09
N ARG A 101 9.78 -17.31 2.31
CA ARG A 101 8.64 -18.03 1.72
C ARG A 101 7.29 -17.49 2.20
N ALA A 102 7.26 -16.88 3.39
CA ALA A 102 6.06 -16.25 3.93
C ALA A 102 5.68 -14.93 3.24
N PHE A 103 6.59 -14.33 2.45
CA PHE A 103 6.40 -13.01 1.87
C PHE A 103 6.22 -13.04 0.34
N SER A 104 5.19 -12.31 -0.09
CA SER A 104 4.81 -12.03 -1.48
C SER A 104 3.97 -10.76 -1.55
N THR A 105 3.68 -10.27 -2.75
CA THR A 105 2.70 -9.18 -2.95
C THR A 105 1.33 -9.50 -2.34
N HIS A 106 0.91 -10.78 -2.36
CA HIS A 106 -0.34 -11.22 -1.74
C HIS A 106 -0.28 -11.14 -0.21
N SER A 107 0.87 -11.47 0.39
CA SER A 107 1.05 -11.39 1.85
C SER A 107 0.89 -9.95 2.39
N LEU A 108 1.22 -8.93 1.59
CA LEU A 108 0.99 -7.53 1.97
C LEU A 108 -0.50 -7.24 2.14
N ARG A 109 -1.35 -7.87 1.32
CA ARG A 109 -2.80 -7.69 1.38
C ARG A 109 -3.37 -8.29 2.66
N SER A 110 -3.02 -9.54 2.99
CA SER A 110 -3.45 -10.17 4.24
C SER A 110 -2.85 -9.49 5.47
N GLY A 111 -1.56 -9.16 5.43
CA GLY A 111 -0.86 -8.47 6.51
C GLY A 111 -1.45 -7.09 6.80
N GLY A 112 -1.73 -6.29 5.76
CA GLY A 112 -2.37 -4.99 5.90
C GLY A 112 -3.79 -5.07 6.48
N ALA A 113 -4.61 -6.02 6.01
CA ALA A 113 -5.94 -6.26 6.58
C ALA A 113 -5.87 -6.61 8.07
N THR A 114 -4.95 -7.52 8.41
CA THR A 114 -4.73 -7.98 9.78
C THR A 114 -4.25 -6.84 10.66
N HIS A 115 -3.33 -6.01 10.18
CA HIS A 115 -2.82 -4.87 10.92
C HIS A 115 -3.92 -3.83 11.19
N LEU A 116 -4.70 -3.47 10.17
CA LEU A 116 -5.85 -2.57 10.33
C LEU A 116 -6.85 -3.10 11.35
N TYR A 117 -7.17 -4.40 11.29
CA TYR A 117 -8.04 -5.04 12.27
C TYR A 117 -7.46 -4.96 13.70
N LYS A 118 -6.18 -5.28 13.88
CA LYS A 118 -5.50 -5.21 15.19
C LYS A 118 -5.42 -3.79 15.74
N CYS A 119 -5.41 -2.77 14.88
CA CYS A 119 -5.48 -1.36 15.26
C CYS A 119 -6.91 -0.87 15.57
N GLY A 120 -7.91 -1.77 15.56
CA GLY A 120 -9.30 -1.41 15.83
C GLY A 120 -10.04 -0.79 14.64
N GLY A 121 -9.50 -0.93 13.42
CA GLY A 121 -10.20 -0.52 12.21
C GLY A 121 -11.49 -1.32 12.03
N ASP A 122 -12.59 -0.62 11.78
CA ASP A 122 -13.88 -1.26 11.53
C ASP A 122 -13.92 -1.97 10.17
N SER A 123 -14.91 -2.85 9.99
CA SER A 123 -15.07 -3.64 8.77
C SER A 123 -15.18 -2.78 7.50
N LEU A 124 -15.84 -1.62 7.54
CA LEU A 124 -15.96 -0.73 6.38
C LEU A 124 -14.61 -0.11 6.04
N THR A 125 -13.86 0.32 7.05
CA THR A 125 -12.49 0.83 6.86
C THR A 125 -11.58 -0.22 6.23
N ILE A 126 -11.63 -1.48 6.70
CA ILE A 126 -10.83 -2.58 6.14
C ILE A 126 -11.28 -2.91 4.71
N GLN A 127 -12.59 -3.05 4.47
CA GLN A 127 -13.16 -3.28 3.14
C GLN A 127 -12.74 -2.19 2.16
N PHE A 128 -12.90 -0.93 2.55
CA PHE A 128 -12.51 0.22 1.76
C PHE A 128 -11.02 0.18 1.47
N HIS A 129 -10.17 0.03 2.49
CA HIS A 129 -8.72 0.03 2.31
C HIS A 129 -8.25 -1.06 1.33
N GLY A 130 -8.76 -2.29 1.49
CA GLY A 130 -8.40 -3.39 0.60
C GLY A 130 -9.14 -3.37 -0.75
N ARG A 131 -10.13 -2.50 -0.96
CA ARG A 131 -11.02 -2.54 -2.14
C ARG A 131 -11.75 -3.88 -2.28
N TRP A 132 -12.22 -4.43 -1.17
CA TRP A 132 -13.11 -5.59 -1.20
C TRP A 132 -14.54 -5.14 -1.40
N MET A 133 -15.26 -5.79 -2.31
CA MET A 133 -16.67 -5.52 -2.60
C MET A 133 -17.63 -6.15 -1.57
N SER A 134 -17.11 -6.99 -0.67
CA SER A 134 -17.87 -7.74 0.32
C SER A 134 -16.98 -8.14 1.49
N ASP A 135 -17.53 -8.90 2.42
CA ASP A 135 -16.83 -9.51 3.56
C ASP A 135 -15.75 -10.55 3.19
N ALA A 136 -15.37 -10.63 1.92
CA ALA A 136 -14.24 -11.43 1.45
C ALA A 136 -12.92 -11.11 2.17
N PHE A 137 -12.79 -9.93 2.78
CA PHE A 137 -11.64 -9.54 3.60
C PHE A 137 -11.47 -10.41 4.84
N ASN A 138 -12.53 -11.01 5.38
CA ASN A 138 -12.45 -11.87 6.57
C ASN A 138 -11.47 -13.04 6.37
N LYS A 139 -11.38 -13.57 5.14
CA LYS A 139 -10.43 -14.65 4.79
C LYS A 139 -8.96 -14.20 4.80
N TYR A 140 -8.72 -12.90 4.83
CA TYR A 140 -7.39 -12.29 4.78
C TYR A 140 -6.90 -11.83 6.15
N ILE A 141 -7.77 -11.78 7.16
CA ILE A 141 -7.40 -11.43 8.53
C ILE A 141 -6.81 -12.68 9.20
N GLN A 142 -5.52 -12.62 9.54
CA GLN A 142 -4.84 -13.63 10.33
C GLN A 142 -4.93 -13.24 11.80
N LEU A 143 -5.96 -13.74 12.48
CA LEU A 143 -6.04 -13.63 13.93
C LEU A 143 -4.93 -14.50 14.53
N CYS A 144 -3.93 -13.87 15.15
CA CYS A 144 -2.98 -14.60 15.98
C CYS A 144 -3.74 -15.17 17.20
N THR A 145 -3.25 -16.29 17.73
CA THR A 145 -3.79 -16.99 18.90
C THR A 145 -4.04 -16.08 20.12
N ASP A 146 -3.35 -14.94 20.21
CA ASP A 146 -3.51 -13.92 21.25
C ASP A 146 -4.90 -13.26 21.26
N SER A 147 -5.63 -13.25 20.15
CA SER A 147 -7.02 -12.76 20.12
C SER A 147 -8.01 -13.73 20.78
N VAL A 148 -7.66 -15.03 20.85
CA VAL A 148 -8.50 -16.06 21.47
C VAL A 148 -8.39 -16.02 23.01
N THR A 149 -7.24 -15.61 23.55
CA THR A 149 -7.05 -15.50 25.01
C THR A 149 -7.85 -14.35 25.61
N SER A 150 -8.05 -13.24 24.89
CA SER A 150 -8.94 -12.15 25.33
C SER A 150 -10.42 -12.56 25.36
N ILE A 151 -10.86 -13.43 24.45
CA ILE A 151 -12.24 -13.95 24.45
C ILE A 151 -12.46 -14.91 25.63
N ARG A 152 -11.42 -15.66 26.02
CA ARG A 152 -11.46 -16.57 27.17
C ARG A 152 -11.49 -15.84 28.53
N ALA A 153 -11.03 -14.59 28.61
CA ALA A 153 -10.97 -13.81 29.85
C ALA A 153 -12.26 -13.03 30.19
N GLY A 154 -13.25 -12.97 29.28
CA GLY A 154 -14.53 -12.26 29.49
C GLY A 154 -15.69 -13.12 30.04
N HIS A 155 -15.42 -14.38 30.42
CA HIS A 155 -16.39 -15.31 30.99
C HIS A 155 -15.81 -16.00 32.24
N GLY A 156 -15.44 -15.20 33.23
CA GLY A 156 -15.10 -15.63 34.59
C GLY A 156 -15.66 -14.66 35.60
#